data_AF-A0A091M4J3-F1
#
_entry.id   AF-A0A091M4J3-F1
#
_cell.length_a   1.000
_cell.length_b   1.000
_cell.length_c   1.000
_cell.angle_alpha   90.00
_cell.angle_beta   90.00
_cell.angle_gamma   90.00
#
_symmetry.space_group_name_H-M   'P 1'
#
loop_
_entity.id
_entity.type
_entity.pdbx_description
1 polymer ?
#
loop_
_entity_poly.entity_id
_entity_poly.type
_entity_poly.pdbx_seq_one_letter_code
_entity_poly.pdbx_strand_id
1 'polypeptide(L)' 'LQHFWGPVANWGLPVAAINDMKKSPEIISGRMTFALCCYSLTFMRFAYKVQPRNWLLFACHLTNEVAQLIQGGRLIKY' A
#
# COMPACT_ATOMS: atom_id res chain seq x y z
N LEU A 1 14.68 -20.19 -12.00
CA LEU A 1 13.97 -19.48 -10.89
C LEU A 1 12.67 -18.92 -11.44
N GLN A 2 11.58 -19.68 -11.44
CA GLN A 2 10.49 -19.40 -12.38
C GLN A 2 9.26 -18.65 -11.83
N HIS A 3 9.11 -18.40 -10.53
CA HIS A 3 8.06 -17.50 -10.05
C HIS A 3 8.51 -16.76 -8.78
N PHE A 4 8.89 -15.48 -8.91
CA PHE A 4 9.12 -14.60 -7.77
C PHE A 4 7.74 -14.19 -7.21
N TRP A 5 7.19 -15.00 -6.30
CA TRP A 5 5.89 -14.80 -5.65
C TRP A 5 5.87 -13.67 -4.62
N GLY A 6 7.03 -13.11 -4.26
CA GLY A 6 7.13 -12.02 -3.29
C GLY A 6 6.16 -10.86 -3.58
N PRO A 7 6.10 -10.29 -4.79
CA PRO A 7 5.18 -9.21 -5.12
C PRO A 7 3.71 -9.63 -5.06
N VAL A 8 3.38 -10.90 -5.31
CA VAL A 8 2.01 -11.42 -5.13
C VAL A 8 1.64 -11.47 -3.66
N ALA A 9 2.56 -11.91 -2.78
CA ALA A 9 2.33 -11.91 -1.34
C ALA A 9 2.15 -10.50 -0.75
N ASN A 10 2.73 -9.47 -1.39
CA ASN A 10 2.58 -8.08 -0.96
C ASN A 10 1.15 -7.53 -1.16
N TRP A 11 0.32 -8.16 -2.00
CA TRP A 11 -1.07 -7.72 -2.23
C TRP A 11 -1.98 -7.86 -1.01
N GLY A 12 -1.57 -8.61 0.01
CA GLY A 12 -2.30 -8.67 1.27
C GLY A 12 -2.49 -7.28 1.92
N LEU A 13 -1.49 -6.39 1.80
CA LEU A 13 -1.53 -5.04 2.37
C LEU A 13 -2.62 -4.16 1.71
N PRO A 14 -2.63 -3.96 0.37
CA PRO A 14 -3.70 -3.22 -0.30
C PRO A 14 -5.09 -3.82 -0.04
N VAL A 15 -5.23 -5.16 -0.10
CA VAL A 15 -6.52 -5.82 0.11
C VAL A 15 -7.05 -5.57 1.52
N ALA A 16 -6.19 -5.68 2.54
CA ALA A 16 -6.58 -5.37 3.91
C ALA A 16 -7.00 -3.90 4.06
N ALA A 17 -6.20 -2.96 3.51
CA ALA A 17 -6.48 -1.53 3.59
C ALA A 17 -7.82 -1.14 2.93
N ILE A 18 -8.17 -1.79 1.80
CA ILE A 18 -9.45 -1.62 1.11
C ILE A 18 -10.60 -2.21 1.95
N ASN A 19 -10.42 -3.40 2.51
CA ASN A 19 -11.46 -4.02 3.34
C ASN A 19 -11.79 -3.19 4.58
N ASP A 20 -10.78 -2.54 5.18
CA ASP A 20 -10.95 -1.68 6.34
C ASP A 20 -11.66 -0.34 6.03
N MET A 21 -11.87 0.01 4.75
CA MET A 21 -12.61 1.23 4.38
C MET A 21 -14.07 1.22 4.86
N LYS A 22 -14.65 0.04 5.11
CA LYS A 22 -16.03 -0.11 5.61
C LYS A 22 -16.15 -0.05 7.13
N LYS A 23 -15.04 -0.10 7.86
CA LYS A 23 -15.00 -0.08 9.33
C LYS A 23 -14.96 1.35 9.87
N SER A 24 -15.29 1.54 11.15
CA SER A 24 -15.26 2.86 11.82
C SER A 24 -13.88 3.54 11.69
N PRO A 25 -13.79 4.86 11.43
CA PRO A 25 -12.51 5.56 11.38
C PRO A 25 -11.67 5.50 12.66
N GLU A 26 -12.27 5.21 13.82
CA GLU A 26 -11.58 5.07 15.11
C GLU A 26 -10.48 3.99 15.11
N ILE A 27 -10.60 2.99 14.24
CA ILE A 27 -9.58 1.93 14.13
C ILE A 27 -8.34 2.39 13.35
N ILE A 28 -8.38 3.56 12.70
CA ILE A 28 -7.33 4.04 11.82
C ILE A 28 -6.21 4.65 12.68
N SER A 29 -5.06 3.97 12.71
CA SER A 29 -3.85 4.52 13.35
C SER A 29 -3.12 5.47 12.39
N GLY A 30 -3.14 6.78 12.70
CA GLY A 30 -2.45 7.79 11.87
C GLY A 30 -0.95 7.54 11.72
N ARG A 31 -0.28 7.03 12.75
CA ARG A 31 1.16 6.65 12.68
C ARG A 31 1.39 5.50 11.70
N MET A 32 0.52 4.50 11.71
CA MET A 32 0.60 3.37 10.78
C MET A 32 0.30 3.82 9.35
N THR A 33 -0.75 4.62 9.14
CA THR A 33 -1.09 5.17 7.82
C THR A 33 0.07 5.95 7.22
N PHE A 34 0.68 6.85 8.00
CA PHE A 34 1.85 7.60 7.55
C PHE A 34 3.05 6.68 7.23
N ALA A 35 3.32 5.71 8.09
CA ALA A 35 4.40 4.74 7.85
C ALA A 35 4.16 3.93 6.55
N LEU A 36 2.91 3.51 6.30
CA LEU A 36 2.55 2.75 5.10
C LEU A 36 2.59 3.60 3.83
N CYS A 37 2.32 4.91 3.90
CA CYS A 37 2.55 5.82 2.77
C CYS A 37 4.05 5.89 2.43
N CYS A 38 4.89 6.22 3.41
CA CYS A 38 6.35 6.28 3.21
C CYS A 38 6.94 4.96 2.69
N TYR A 39 6.46 3.85 3.24
CA TYR A 39 6.80 2.50 2.78
C TYR A 39 6.42 2.30 1.30
N SER A 40 5.19 2.63 0.91
CA SER A 40 4.71 2.45 -0.47
C SER A 40 5.48 3.31 -1.48
N LEU A 41 5.74 4.59 -1.16
CA LEU A 41 6.56 5.48 -1.98
C LEU A 41 7.96 4.92 -2.24
N THR A 42 8.60 4.39 -1.19
CA THR A 42 9.94 3.80 -1.28
C THR A 42 9.95 2.59 -2.20
N PHE A 43 8.99 1.69 -2.05
CA PHE A 43 8.91 0.48 -2.87
C PHE A 43 8.48 0.76 -4.31
N MET A 44 7.62 1.75 -4.57
CA MET A 44 7.31 2.19 -5.93
C MET A 44 8.56 2.72 -6.65
N ARG A 45 9.39 3.53 -5.97
CA ARG A 45 10.68 3.98 -6.52
C ARG A 45 11.60 2.81 -6.84
N PHE A 46 11.71 1.86 -5.92
CA PHE A 46 12.51 0.64 -6.13
C PHE A 46 12.01 -0.17 -7.34
N ALA A 47 10.71 -0.44 -7.41
CA ALA A 47 10.06 -1.21 -8.47
C ALA A 47 10.25 -0.59 -9.87
N TYR A 48 10.30 0.75 -9.94
CA TYR A 48 10.56 1.47 -11.18
C TYR A 48 12.05 1.47 -11.59
N LYS A 49 12.97 1.51 -10.62
CA LYS A 49 14.42 1.59 -10.86
C LYS A 49 15.07 0.25 -11.20
N VAL A 50 14.59 -0.84 -10.62
CA VAL A 50 15.12 -2.20 -10.90
C VAL A 50 14.91 -2.56 -12.38
N GLN A 51 15.87 -3.30 -12.97
CA GLN A 51 15.78 -3.78 -14.35
C GLN A 51 15.86 -5.31 -14.41
N PRO A 52 14.90 -5.98 -15.09
CA PRO A 52 13.71 -5.40 -15.71
C PRO A 52 12.75 -4.79 -14.67
N ARG A 53 11.98 -3.76 -15.07
CA ARG A 53 11.04 -3.05 -14.18
C ARG A 53 9.99 -3.99 -13.61
N ASN A 54 9.72 -3.87 -12.30
CA ASN A 54 8.74 -4.71 -11.62
C ASN A 54 7.38 -4.01 -11.50
N TRP A 55 6.58 -4.06 -12.57
CA TRP A 55 5.28 -3.40 -12.61
C TRP A 55 4.25 -3.98 -11.65
N LEU A 56 4.34 -5.27 -11.30
CA LEU A 56 3.44 -5.90 -10.34
C LEU A 56 3.66 -5.34 -8.93
N LEU A 57 4.92 -5.22 -8.50
CA LEU A 57 5.28 -4.59 -7.23
C LEU A 57 4.86 -3.11 -7.22
N PHE A 58 5.11 -2.39 -8.32
CA PHE A 58 4.69 -0.99 -8.46
C PHE A 58 3.17 -0.83 -8.30
N ALA A 59 2.36 -1.65 -9.00
CA ALA A 59 0.90 -1.59 -8.93
C ALA A 59 0.38 -1.94 -7.52
N CYS A 60 1.00 -2.91 -6.84
CA CYS A 60 0.67 -3.25 -5.46
C CYS A 60 0.86 -2.04 -4.54
N HIS A 61 2.05 -1.41 -4.55
CA HIS A 61 2.31 -0.27 -3.67
C HIS A 61 1.55 0.99 -4.06
N LEU A 62 1.25 1.20 -5.34
CA LEU A 62 0.37 2.29 -5.78
C LEU A 62 -1.04 2.10 -5.22
N THR A 63 -1.57 0.88 -5.28
CA THR A 63 -2.90 0.57 -4.73
C THR A 63 -2.93 0.78 -3.22
N ASN A 64 -1.89 0.32 -2.50
CA ASN A 64 -1.76 0.56 -1.07
C ASN A 64 -1.66 2.06 -0.73
N GLU A 65 -0.86 2.83 -1.47
CA GLU A 65 -0.73 4.28 -1.29
C GLU A 65 -2.09 4.97 -1.40
N VAL A 66 -2.84 4.71 -2.48
CA VAL A 66 -4.17 5.28 -2.67
C VAL A 66 -5.11 4.89 -1.52
N ALA A 67 -5.09 3.62 -1.10
CA ALA A 67 -5.90 3.17 0.02
C ALA A 67 -5.55 3.88 1.33
N GLN A 68 -4.26 4.06 1.63
CA GLN A 68 -3.79 4.77 2.83
C GLN A 68 -4.11 6.26 2.79
N LEU A 69 -4.02 6.91 1.64
CA LEU A 69 -4.43 8.32 1.48
C LEU A 69 -5.93 8.50 1.73
N ILE A 70 -6.76 7.56 1.25
CA ILE A 70 -8.20 7.56 1.55
C ILE A 70 -8.44 7.38 3.05
N GLN A 71 -7.79 6.41 3.70
CA GLN A 71 -7.91 6.19 5.15
C GLN A 71 -7.40 7.41 5.94
N GLY A 72 -6.31 8.04 5.52
CA GLY A 72 -5.81 9.29 6.10
C GLY A 72 -6.80 10.43 5.97
N GLY A 73 -7.44 10.57 4.82
CA GLY A 73 -8.53 11.55 4.63
C GLY A 73 -9.74 11.27 5.54
N ARG A 74 -10.10 10.00 5.74
CA ARG A 74 -11.15 9.61 6.70
C ARG A 74 -10.77 9.94 8.14
N LEU A 75 -9.52 9.72 8.52
CA LEU A 75 -9.00 10.04 9.86
C LEU A 75 -8.99 11.55 10.14
N ILE A 76 -8.65 12.38 9.15
CA ILE A 76 -8.64 13.85 9.32
C ILE A 76 -10.05 14.42 9.46
N LYS A 77 -11.04 13.79 8.82
CA LYS A 77 -12.44 14.23 8.84
C LYS A 77 -13.19 13.75 10.09
N TYR A 78 -12.73 12.69 10.73
CA TYR A 78 -13.28 12.16 11.99
C TYR A 78 -12.84 13.06 13.15
#